data_AF-A0A7Z0UXB6-F1
#
_entry.id   AF-A0A7Z0UXB6-F1
#
_cell.length_a   1.000
_cell.length_b   1.000
_cell.length_c   1.000
_cell.angle_alpha   90.00
_cell.angle_beta   90.00
_cell.angle_gamma   90.00
#
_symmetry.space_group_name_H-M   'P 1'
#
loop_
_entity.id
_entity.type
_entity.pdbx_description
1 polymer ?
#
loop_
_entity_poly.entity_id
_entity_poly.type
_entity_poly.pdbx_seq_one_letter_code
_entity_poly.pdbx_strand_id
1 'polypeptide(L)'
;MKNRLEVAKEFLSDTGVIFISIDDDGLAYLKVLMDEIFGIDNFIANLPTIMNLKGNNDEYAFAGTHEYTLVYAKDKEKSVFYEFPVDEDELLKDWEQDEIGLYKQGANLKSTGVNAPREKRPNLFFPVFIDNDNNVYVTHDDEEPLNYVGDLVKIYPITDNQEMSWRWSKKKFMSNNHDLIVSRQGNNVSLYKKQRPELNELPTKKT
;
A
#
# COMPACT_ATOMS: atom_id res chain seq x y z
N MET A 1 -18.30 20.96 29.22
CA MET A 1 -17.96 21.04 27.79
C MET A 1 -19.21 21.18 26.92
N LYS A 2 -20.28 20.41 27.21
CA LYS A 2 -21.59 20.44 26.53
C LYS A 2 -22.04 21.80 25.98
N ASN A 3 -22.22 22.81 26.83
CA ASN A 3 -22.70 24.13 26.41
C ASN A 3 -21.86 24.77 25.27
N ARG A 4 -20.54 24.55 25.26
CA ARG A 4 -19.67 25.09 24.19
C ARG A 4 -19.88 24.37 22.87
N LEU A 5 -20.10 23.05 22.90
CA LEU A 5 -20.30 22.23 21.72
C LEU A 5 -21.69 22.43 21.11
N GLU A 6 -22.72 22.64 21.95
CA GLU A 6 -24.06 23.02 21.49
C GLU A 6 -24.02 24.35 20.73
N VAL A 7 -23.39 25.37 21.33
CA VAL A 7 -23.20 26.67 20.67
C VAL A 7 -22.34 26.55 19.41
N ALA A 8 -21.27 25.74 19.43
CA ALA A 8 -20.45 25.50 18.25
C ALA A 8 -21.27 24.89 17.09
N LYS A 9 -22.17 23.95 17.37
CA LYS A 9 -23.09 23.37 16.37
C LYS A 9 -24.04 24.41 15.79
N GLU A 10 -24.52 25.36 16.60
CA GLU A 10 -25.38 26.45 16.13
C GLU A 10 -24.65 27.33 15.10
N PHE A 11 -23.39 27.69 15.37
CA PHE A 11 -22.59 28.53 14.47
C PHE A 11 -21.99 27.82 13.26
N LEU A 12 -21.91 26.49 13.29
CA LEU A 12 -21.40 25.71 12.16
C LEU A 12 -22.38 25.79 10.97
N SER A 13 -21.87 25.97 9.74
CA SER A 13 -22.73 25.90 8.55
C SER A 13 -23.25 24.47 8.36
N ASP A 14 -24.33 24.30 7.59
CA ASP A 14 -24.88 22.99 7.25
C ASP A 14 -23.84 22.06 6.58
N THR A 15 -22.93 22.63 5.79
CA THR A 15 -21.82 21.90 5.17
C THR A 15 -20.58 21.77 6.09
N GLY A 16 -20.61 22.41 7.25
CA GLY A 16 -19.46 22.61 8.11
C GLY A 16 -19.09 21.35 8.90
N VAL A 17 -17.80 21.27 9.22
CA VAL A 17 -17.18 20.16 9.96
C VAL A 17 -16.42 20.73 11.14
N ILE A 18 -16.46 20.04 12.27
CA ILE A 18 -15.70 20.37 13.48
C ILE A 18 -14.63 19.30 13.73
N PHE A 19 -13.44 19.76 14.09
CA PHE A 19 -12.28 18.95 14.46
C PHE A 19 -11.93 19.27 15.91
N ILE A 20 -11.79 18.24 16.75
CA ILE A 20 -11.48 18.41 18.17
C ILE A 20 -10.34 17.47 18.54
N SER A 21 -9.19 18.06 18.88
CA SER A 21 -8.05 17.33 19.45
C SER A 21 -8.34 16.93 20.90
N ILE A 22 -8.02 15.69 21.24
CA ILE A 22 -8.25 15.10 22.56
C ILE A 22 -7.26 13.96 22.82
N ASP A 23 -6.86 13.81 24.07
CA ASP A 23 -6.06 12.67 24.56
C ASP A 23 -6.94 11.43 24.85
N ASP A 24 -6.32 10.33 25.27
CA ASP A 24 -7.02 9.08 25.61
C ASP A 24 -8.02 9.27 26.76
N ASP A 25 -7.68 10.07 27.76
CA ASP A 25 -8.48 10.26 28.98
C ASP A 25 -9.87 10.83 28.67
N GLY A 26 -9.94 11.80 27.76
CA GLY A 26 -11.17 12.49 27.39
C GLY A 26 -11.93 11.87 26.22
N LEU A 27 -11.29 11.03 25.40
CA LEU A 27 -11.81 10.58 24.11
C LEU A 27 -13.20 9.94 24.21
N ALA A 28 -13.35 8.93 25.07
CA ALA A 28 -14.60 8.17 25.16
C ALA A 28 -15.78 9.04 25.62
N TYR A 29 -15.55 9.91 26.61
CA TYR A 29 -16.57 10.82 27.13
C TYR A 29 -16.94 11.89 26.11
N LEU A 30 -15.95 12.45 25.42
CA LEU A 30 -16.19 13.43 24.37
C LEU A 30 -16.95 12.82 23.20
N LYS A 31 -16.62 11.59 22.78
CA LYS A 31 -17.33 10.88 21.71
C LYS A 31 -18.82 10.72 22.03
N VAL A 32 -19.15 10.26 23.24
CA VAL A 32 -20.54 10.11 23.68
C VAL A 32 -21.28 11.45 23.67
N LEU A 33 -20.63 12.51 24.17
CA LEU A 33 -21.21 13.85 24.20
C LEU A 33 -21.40 14.42 22.77
N MET A 34 -20.47 14.17 21.87
CA MET A 34 -20.59 14.56 20.46
C MET A 34 -21.69 13.79 19.74
N ASP A 35 -21.88 12.50 20.04
CA ASP A 35 -22.99 11.70 19.51
C ASP A 35 -24.35 12.25 19.96
N GLU A 36 -24.46 12.71 21.21
CA GLU A 36 -25.67 13.37 21.72
C GLU A 36 -25.94 14.71 21.01
N ILE A 37 -24.91 15.53 20.82
CA ILE A 37 -25.06 16.90 20.30
C ILE A 37 -25.17 16.92 18.77
N PHE A 38 -24.27 16.25 18.06
CA PHE A 38 -24.20 16.25 16.60
C PHE A 38 -25.01 15.12 15.97
N GLY A 39 -25.31 14.04 16.72
CA GLY A 39 -25.93 12.83 16.19
C GLY A 39 -24.86 11.83 15.75
N ILE A 40 -25.08 10.55 16.06
CA ILE A 40 -24.12 9.47 15.77
C ILE A 40 -23.84 9.32 14.27
N ASP A 41 -24.85 9.55 13.42
CA ASP A 41 -24.74 9.43 11.97
C ASP A 41 -23.84 10.51 11.35
N ASN A 42 -23.67 11.63 12.07
CA ASN A 42 -22.82 12.74 11.65
C ASN A 42 -21.35 12.56 12.06
N PHE A 43 -21.00 11.44 12.69
CA PHE A 43 -19.60 11.07 12.93
C PHE A 43 -18.88 10.77 11.61
N ILE A 44 -17.67 11.30 11.47
CA ILE A 44 -16.86 11.16 10.26
C ILE A 44 -15.68 10.25 10.53
N ALA A 45 -14.82 10.62 11.48
CA ALA A 45 -13.60 9.89 11.76
C ALA A 45 -13.07 10.15 13.17
N ASN A 46 -12.30 9.19 13.67
CA ASN A 46 -11.40 9.37 14.79
C ASN A 46 -9.97 9.19 14.25
N LEU A 47 -9.26 10.30 14.07
CA LEU A 47 -7.95 10.31 13.43
C LEU A 47 -6.86 10.20 14.49
N PRO A 48 -5.89 9.28 14.37
CA PRO A 48 -4.70 9.31 15.20
C PRO A 48 -3.83 10.50 14.79
N THR A 49 -3.50 11.36 15.75
CA THR A 49 -2.62 12.52 15.57
C THR A 49 -1.28 12.19 16.22
N ILE A 50 -0.27 11.88 15.40
CA ILE A 50 1.05 11.50 15.89
C ILE A 50 1.71 12.73 16.55
N MET A 51 1.97 12.64 17.85
CA MET A 51 2.66 13.67 18.63
C MET A 51 4.17 13.44 18.64
N ASN A 52 4.61 12.18 18.69
CA ASN A 52 6.02 11.79 18.74
C ASN A 52 6.25 10.40 18.14
N LEU A 53 7.06 10.34 17.08
CA LEU A 53 7.42 9.08 16.39
C LEU A 53 8.23 8.11 17.26
N LYS A 54 8.97 8.59 18.25
CA LYS A 54 9.77 7.73 19.16
C LYS A 54 8.97 7.19 20.33
N GLY A 55 7.83 7.80 20.65
CA GLY A 55 7.07 7.54 21.87
C GLY A 55 7.73 8.11 23.12
N ASN A 56 6.94 8.32 24.17
CA ASN A 56 7.45 8.62 25.50
C ASN A 56 7.72 7.30 26.26
N ASN A 57 8.97 7.04 26.62
CA ASN A 57 9.36 5.79 27.30
C ASN A 57 9.01 5.76 28.80
N ASP A 58 8.55 6.88 29.36
CA ASP A 58 8.19 7.00 30.78
C ASP A 58 6.73 6.58 31.07
N GLU A 59 6.00 6.12 30.05
CA GLU A 59 4.62 5.62 30.20
C GLU A 59 4.57 4.13 30.59
N TYR A 60 3.49 3.76 31.29
CA TYR A 60 3.30 2.38 31.73
C TYR A 60 2.92 1.47 30.55
N ALA A 61 3.74 0.44 30.31
CA ALA A 61 3.56 -0.65 29.35
C ALA A 61 3.63 -0.27 27.86
N PHE A 62 3.00 0.82 27.44
CA PHE A 62 2.99 1.30 26.05
C PHE A 62 3.44 2.75 26.00
N ALA A 63 4.27 3.08 25.01
CA ALA A 63 4.72 4.46 24.80
C ALA A 63 3.66 5.24 24.03
N GLY A 64 3.17 6.33 24.60
CA GLY A 64 2.29 7.28 23.95
C GLY A 64 2.97 7.93 22.75
N THR A 65 2.46 7.65 21.55
CA THR A 65 2.96 8.20 20.28
C THR A 65 1.97 9.13 19.60
N HIS A 66 0.69 9.05 19.97
CA HIS A 66 -0.39 9.75 19.32
C HIS A 66 -1.46 10.20 20.33
N GLU A 67 -2.17 11.24 19.94
CA GLU A 67 -3.46 11.62 20.50
C GLU A 67 -4.53 11.42 19.41
N TYR A 68 -5.73 11.93 19.63
CA TYR A 68 -6.84 11.79 18.69
C TYR A 68 -7.38 13.13 18.23
N THR A 69 -7.85 13.16 16.99
CA THR A 69 -8.70 14.23 16.48
C THR A 69 -10.06 13.64 16.10
N LEU A 70 -11.09 13.99 16.87
CA LEU A 70 -12.48 13.63 16.57
C LEU A 70 -13.07 14.57 15.54
N VAL A 71 -13.73 14.00 14.52
CA VAL A 71 -14.28 14.74 13.38
C VAL A 71 -15.78 14.47 13.26
N TYR A 72 -16.58 15.55 13.25
CA TYR A 72 -18.03 15.52 13.08
C TYR A 72 -18.49 16.55 12.06
N ALA A 73 -19.51 16.21 11.27
CA ALA A 73 -20.24 17.16 10.44
C ALA A 73 -21.41 17.78 11.23
N LYS A 74 -21.89 18.95 10.81
CA LYS A 74 -23.25 19.38 11.19
C LYS A 74 -24.30 18.50 10.51
N ASP A 75 -24.11 18.22 9.22
CA ASP A 75 -24.94 17.38 8.37
C ASP A 75 -24.02 16.66 7.37
N LYS A 76 -23.73 15.39 7.64
CA LYS A 76 -22.73 14.61 6.90
C LYS A 76 -23.07 14.46 5.43
N GLU A 77 -24.36 14.42 5.08
CA GLU A 77 -24.82 14.31 3.69
C GLU A 77 -24.59 15.60 2.89
N LYS A 78 -24.39 16.74 3.57
CA LYS A 78 -24.09 18.04 2.95
C LYS A 78 -22.62 18.42 3.04
N SER A 79 -21.85 17.80 3.92
CA SER A 79 -20.43 18.11 4.09
C SER A 79 -19.62 17.76 2.85
N VAL A 80 -18.72 18.67 2.48
CA VAL A 80 -17.80 18.49 1.36
C VAL A 80 -16.38 18.38 1.89
N PHE A 81 -15.71 17.26 1.59
CA PHE A 81 -14.30 17.07 1.84
C PHE A 81 -13.53 17.33 0.56
N TYR A 82 -12.51 18.18 0.65
CA TYR A 82 -11.59 18.41 -0.44
C TYR A 82 -10.42 17.45 -0.32
N GLU A 83 -9.94 17.02 -1.48
CA GLU A 83 -8.69 16.30 -1.58
C GLU A 83 -7.54 17.32 -1.61
N PHE A 84 -6.43 16.98 -0.97
CA PHE A 84 -5.22 17.76 -1.17
C PHE A 84 -4.79 17.57 -2.63
N PRO A 85 -4.42 18.65 -3.35
CA PRO A 85 -3.77 18.50 -4.64
C PRO A 85 -2.48 17.72 -4.38
N VAL A 86 -2.41 16.52 -4.94
CA VAL A 86 -1.18 15.76 -4.88
C VAL A 86 -0.24 16.40 -5.88
N ASP A 87 0.94 16.82 -5.43
CA ASP A 87 1.97 17.35 -6.31
C ASP A 87 2.29 16.28 -7.37
N GLU A 88 2.01 16.59 -8.63
CA GLU A 88 2.26 15.66 -9.75
C GLU A 88 3.72 15.24 -9.78
N ASP A 89 4.65 16.13 -9.40
CA ASP A 89 6.07 15.82 -9.31
C ASP A 89 6.38 14.88 -8.12
N GLU A 90 5.63 14.94 -7.01
CA GLU A 90 5.75 13.94 -5.94
C GLU A 90 5.11 12.60 -6.32
N LEU A 91 3.99 12.60 -7.03
CA LEU A 91 3.36 11.37 -7.52
C LEU A 91 4.24 10.66 -8.53
N LEU A 92 4.79 11.37 -9.51
CA LEU A 92 5.56 10.75 -10.58
C LEU A 92 6.97 10.33 -10.13
N LYS A 93 7.49 10.81 -9.00
CA LYS A 93 8.79 10.35 -8.47
C LYS A 93 8.85 8.84 -8.27
N ASP A 94 7.74 8.23 -7.85
CA ASP A 94 7.64 6.80 -7.58
C ASP A 94 7.09 5.99 -8.76
N TRP A 95 6.69 6.64 -9.86
CA TRP A 95 5.99 6.02 -10.98
C TRP A 95 6.72 6.25 -12.31
N GLU A 96 6.90 5.19 -13.06
CA GLU A 96 7.42 5.18 -14.42
C GLU A 96 6.26 5.01 -15.42
N GLN A 97 6.50 5.31 -16.70
CA GLN A 97 5.50 5.16 -17.76
C GLN A 97 6.02 4.26 -18.89
N ASP A 98 5.20 3.30 -19.32
CA ASP A 98 5.39 2.53 -20.55
C ASP A 98 4.19 2.69 -21.50
N GLU A 99 4.17 1.93 -22.59
CA GLU A 99 3.11 1.95 -23.61
C GLU A 99 1.71 1.59 -23.06
N ILE A 100 1.64 0.91 -21.90
CA ILE A 100 0.37 0.51 -21.26
C ILE A 100 -0.10 1.59 -20.27
N GLY A 101 0.83 2.33 -19.66
CA GLY A 101 0.53 3.44 -18.76
C GLY A 101 1.47 3.50 -17.57
N LEU A 102 1.07 4.25 -16.54
CA LEU A 102 1.85 4.41 -15.33
C LEU A 102 1.99 3.07 -14.57
N TYR A 103 3.20 2.80 -14.09
CA TYR A 103 3.51 1.69 -13.21
C TYR A 103 4.56 2.08 -12.18
N LYS A 104 4.63 1.33 -11.09
CA LYS A 104 5.76 1.36 -10.15
C LYS A 104 6.22 -0.03 -9.80
N GLN A 105 7.40 -0.12 -9.18
CA GLN A 105 7.90 -1.40 -8.67
C GLN A 105 6.99 -1.90 -7.53
N GLY A 106 6.27 -2.98 -7.80
CA GLY A 106 5.45 -3.69 -6.82
C GLY A 106 6.24 -4.76 -6.09
N ALA A 107 5.53 -5.80 -5.65
CA ALA A 107 6.14 -6.85 -4.86
C ALA A 107 7.13 -7.73 -5.66
N ASN A 108 8.16 -8.23 -4.97
CA ASN A 108 9.09 -9.22 -5.49
C ASN A 108 8.33 -10.52 -5.83
N LEU A 109 8.63 -11.14 -6.97
CA LEU A 109 7.98 -12.36 -7.44
C LEU A 109 8.47 -13.61 -6.72
N LYS A 110 9.63 -13.59 -6.07
CA LYS A 110 10.02 -14.64 -5.12
C LYS A 110 9.17 -14.49 -3.86
N SER A 111 8.45 -15.53 -3.50
CA SER A 111 7.66 -15.54 -2.27
C SER A 111 8.58 -15.58 -1.05
N THR A 112 8.19 -14.87 0.00
CA THR A 112 8.84 -14.89 1.31
C THR A 112 7.78 -15.18 2.38
N GLY A 113 8.19 -15.81 3.48
CA GLY A 113 7.31 -16.15 4.60
C GLY A 113 7.00 -17.64 4.74
N VAL A 114 6.23 -17.99 5.77
CA VAL A 114 6.07 -19.36 6.28
C VAL A 114 5.51 -20.34 5.23
N ASN A 115 4.76 -19.85 4.24
CA ASN A 115 4.15 -20.67 3.18
C ASN A 115 4.86 -20.57 1.81
N ALA A 116 6.02 -19.90 1.76
CA ALA A 116 6.83 -19.77 0.55
C ALA A 116 7.69 -20.98 0.14
N PRO A 117 8.14 -21.88 1.06
CA PRO A 117 9.01 -22.99 0.67
C PRO A 117 8.42 -23.87 -0.43
N ARG A 118 9.27 -24.36 -1.35
CA ARG A 118 8.89 -25.23 -2.47
C ARG A 118 8.07 -26.43 -2.02
N GLU A 119 8.40 -27.04 -0.88
CA GLU A 119 7.69 -28.20 -0.32
C GLU A 119 6.17 -27.96 -0.23
N LYS A 120 5.75 -26.74 0.11
CA LYS A 120 4.34 -26.37 0.23
C LYS A 120 3.70 -25.99 -1.11
N ARG A 121 4.50 -25.63 -2.11
CA ARG A 121 4.06 -25.10 -3.42
C ARG A 121 4.95 -25.60 -4.56
N PRO A 122 5.03 -26.93 -4.79
CA PRO A 122 6.05 -27.52 -5.67
C PRO A 122 5.94 -27.04 -7.13
N ASN A 123 4.73 -26.75 -7.60
CA ASN A 123 4.46 -26.29 -8.96
C ASN A 123 4.92 -24.84 -9.25
N LEU A 124 5.40 -24.12 -8.24
CA LEU A 124 5.85 -22.73 -8.34
C LEU A 124 7.38 -22.61 -8.21
N PHE A 125 8.11 -23.73 -8.25
CA PHE A 125 9.56 -23.75 -8.36
C PHE A 125 9.95 -24.21 -9.75
N PHE A 126 10.37 -23.26 -10.60
CA PHE A 126 10.80 -23.49 -11.97
C PHE A 126 11.84 -22.42 -12.36
N PRO A 127 12.73 -22.69 -13.33
CA PRO A 127 13.66 -21.70 -13.81
C PRO A 127 12.96 -20.58 -14.58
N VAL A 128 13.50 -19.39 -14.43
CA VAL A 128 13.19 -18.24 -15.28
C VAL A 128 14.47 -17.84 -16.00
N PHE A 129 14.38 -17.64 -17.31
CA PHE A 129 15.50 -17.26 -18.16
C PHE A 129 15.39 -15.78 -18.51
N ILE A 130 16.49 -15.05 -18.41
CA ILE A 130 16.51 -13.60 -18.60
C ILE A 130 17.67 -13.23 -19.50
N ASP A 131 17.40 -12.52 -20.59
CA ASP A 131 18.46 -12.04 -21.49
C ASP A 131 19.07 -10.72 -21.02
N ASN A 132 20.10 -10.28 -21.74
CA ASN A 132 20.82 -9.03 -21.45
C ASN A 132 19.94 -7.78 -21.59
N ASP A 133 18.87 -7.85 -22.38
CA ASP A 133 17.89 -6.77 -22.57
C ASP A 133 16.73 -6.82 -21.56
N ASN A 134 16.83 -7.70 -20.54
CA ASN A 134 15.84 -7.92 -19.49
C ASN A 134 14.51 -8.51 -19.97
N ASN A 135 14.47 -9.13 -21.15
CA ASN A 135 13.32 -9.95 -21.54
C ASN A 135 13.31 -11.24 -20.71
N VAL A 136 12.12 -11.61 -20.27
CA VAL A 136 11.92 -12.75 -19.37
C VAL A 136 11.21 -13.87 -20.12
N TYR A 137 11.80 -15.07 -20.06
CA TYR A 137 11.31 -16.27 -20.70
C TYR A 137 11.06 -17.37 -19.66
N VAL A 138 9.93 -18.05 -19.82
CA VAL A 138 9.58 -19.26 -19.06
C VAL A 138 9.11 -20.29 -20.07
N THR A 139 9.58 -21.51 -19.94
CA THR A 139 9.26 -22.64 -20.83
C THR A 139 8.43 -23.68 -20.10
N HIS A 140 7.73 -24.53 -20.86
CA HIS A 140 6.87 -25.56 -20.25
C HIS A 140 7.69 -26.71 -19.65
N ASP A 141 8.81 -27.02 -20.29
CA ASP A 141 9.75 -28.11 -20.01
C ASP A 141 10.92 -27.72 -19.11
N ASP A 142 11.00 -26.46 -18.67
CA ASP A 142 12.08 -25.93 -17.81
C ASP A 142 13.47 -25.88 -18.46
N GLU A 143 13.50 -26.04 -19.78
CA GLU A 143 14.69 -25.91 -20.61
C GLU A 143 14.82 -24.51 -21.22
N GLU A 144 16.01 -24.17 -21.69
CA GLU A 144 16.23 -22.91 -22.40
C GLU A 144 15.37 -22.83 -23.67
N PRO A 145 14.89 -21.63 -24.06
CA PRO A 145 14.09 -21.48 -25.26
C PRO A 145 14.86 -21.92 -26.51
N LEU A 146 14.38 -22.98 -27.19
CA LEU A 146 15.06 -23.65 -28.31
C LEU A 146 15.50 -22.76 -29.48
N ASN A 147 14.86 -21.60 -29.67
CA ASN A 147 15.12 -20.69 -30.78
C ASN A 147 15.77 -19.37 -30.35
N TYR A 148 16.25 -19.28 -29.10
CA TYR A 148 16.97 -18.09 -28.64
C TYR A 148 18.46 -18.19 -28.98
N VAL A 149 19.04 -17.09 -29.45
CA VAL A 149 20.47 -16.98 -29.76
C VAL A 149 21.05 -15.85 -28.92
N GLY A 150 21.86 -16.20 -27.93
CA GLY A 150 22.48 -15.25 -27.00
C GLY A 150 22.66 -15.85 -25.61
N ASP A 151 23.19 -15.04 -24.69
CA ASP A 151 23.39 -15.44 -23.30
C ASP A 151 22.10 -15.27 -22.48
N LEU A 152 21.72 -16.32 -21.74
CA LEU A 152 20.60 -16.30 -20.82
C LEU A 152 21.07 -16.52 -19.38
N VAL A 153 20.59 -15.68 -18.48
CA VAL A 153 20.74 -15.89 -17.04
C VAL A 153 19.58 -16.75 -16.55
N LYS A 154 19.88 -17.93 -16.04
CA LYS A 154 18.92 -18.84 -15.41
C LYS A 154 18.82 -18.56 -13.91
N ILE A 155 17.61 -18.26 -13.43
CA ILE A 155 17.35 -18.04 -12.00
C ILE A 155 16.26 -18.96 -11.46
N TYR A 156 16.40 -19.31 -10.18
CA TYR A 156 15.40 -20.01 -9.38
C TYR A 156 14.98 -19.15 -8.18
N PRO A 157 13.79 -19.37 -7.60
CA PRO A 157 13.37 -18.66 -6.41
C PRO A 157 14.09 -19.23 -5.18
N ILE A 158 15.36 -18.87 -5.00
CA ILE A 158 16.21 -19.34 -3.88
C ILE A 158 16.56 -18.16 -2.98
N THR A 159 16.57 -18.39 -1.67
CA THR A 159 17.03 -17.45 -0.64
C THR A 159 17.90 -18.22 0.35
N ASP A 160 19.14 -17.78 0.57
CA ASP A 160 20.07 -18.41 1.53
C ASP A 160 20.13 -19.94 1.41
N ASN A 161 20.28 -20.44 0.16
CA ASN A 161 20.27 -21.86 -0.21
C ASN A 161 18.96 -22.63 0.06
N GLN A 162 17.88 -21.96 0.45
CA GLN A 162 16.57 -22.57 0.60
C GLN A 162 15.71 -22.36 -0.66
N GLU A 163 15.09 -23.44 -1.13
CA GLU A 163 14.17 -23.43 -2.26
C GLU A 163 12.82 -22.82 -1.84
N MET A 164 12.52 -21.64 -2.39
CA MET A 164 11.25 -20.95 -2.22
C MET A 164 10.34 -21.22 -3.42
N SER A 165 9.35 -20.38 -3.63
CA SER A 165 8.39 -20.51 -4.72
C SER A 165 8.14 -19.14 -5.33
N TRP A 166 7.91 -19.09 -6.64
CA TRP A 166 7.40 -17.90 -7.30
C TRP A 166 5.98 -17.57 -6.81
N ARG A 167 5.60 -16.30 -6.89
CA ARG A 167 4.23 -15.83 -6.68
C ARG A 167 3.34 -16.08 -7.89
N TRP A 168 3.94 -16.25 -9.07
CA TRP A 168 3.26 -16.46 -10.34
C TRP A 168 3.51 -17.87 -10.85
N SER A 169 2.48 -18.46 -11.48
CA SER A 169 2.63 -19.72 -12.22
C SER A 169 3.31 -19.47 -13.57
N LYS A 170 3.85 -20.54 -14.20
CA LYS A 170 4.44 -20.47 -15.55
C LYS A 170 3.52 -19.75 -16.55
N LYS A 171 2.24 -20.17 -16.59
CA LYS A 171 1.21 -19.57 -17.44
C LYS A 171 1.09 -18.06 -17.25
N LYS A 172 1.16 -17.58 -16.00
CA LYS A 172 1.05 -16.17 -15.68
C LYS A 172 2.31 -15.38 -16.08
N PHE A 173 3.50 -15.95 -15.92
CA PHE A 173 4.72 -15.35 -16.47
C PHE A 173 4.64 -15.19 -17.99
N MET A 174 4.16 -16.22 -18.69
CA MET A 174 4.02 -16.17 -20.15
C MET A 174 2.97 -15.14 -20.61
N SER A 175 1.82 -15.02 -19.92
CA SER A 175 0.75 -14.10 -20.32
C SER A 175 0.97 -12.64 -19.90
N ASN A 176 1.76 -12.41 -18.85
CA ASN A 176 1.95 -11.09 -18.22
C ASN A 176 3.42 -10.66 -18.20
N ASN A 177 4.18 -11.02 -19.24
CA ASN A 177 5.59 -10.65 -19.35
C ASN A 177 5.83 -9.12 -19.33
N HIS A 178 4.90 -8.34 -19.90
CA HIS A 178 4.92 -6.87 -19.92
C HIS A 178 4.80 -6.22 -18.54
N ASP A 179 4.34 -6.98 -17.53
CA ASP A 179 4.18 -6.55 -16.13
C ASP A 179 5.33 -7.02 -15.23
N LEU A 180 6.48 -7.37 -15.82
CA LEU A 180 7.69 -7.75 -15.10
C LEU A 180 8.70 -6.60 -15.07
N ILE A 181 9.40 -6.49 -13.95
CA ILE A 181 10.58 -5.63 -13.79
C ILE A 181 11.75 -6.54 -13.41
N VAL A 182 12.83 -6.48 -14.18
CA VAL A 182 14.09 -7.15 -13.87
C VAL A 182 15.00 -6.15 -13.16
N SER A 183 15.46 -6.50 -11.96
CA SER A 183 16.44 -5.73 -11.22
C SER A 183 17.74 -6.52 -11.11
N ARG A 184 18.83 -5.94 -11.62
CA ARG A 184 20.18 -6.52 -11.57
C ARG A 184 21.03 -5.76 -10.56
N GLN A 185 21.52 -6.45 -9.53
CA GLN A 185 22.45 -5.91 -8.53
C GLN A 185 23.72 -6.79 -8.50
N GLY A 186 24.73 -6.40 -9.28
CA GLY A 186 25.89 -7.25 -9.53
C GLY A 186 25.48 -8.56 -10.19
N ASN A 187 25.80 -9.70 -9.57
CA ASN A 187 25.43 -11.03 -10.06
C ASN A 187 24.02 -11.47 -9.65
N ASN A 188 23.34 -10.71 -8.78
CA ASN A 188 22.00 -11.06 -8.31
C ASN A 188 20.95 -10.46 -9.24
N VAL A 189 20.07 -11.32 -9.74
CA VAL A 189 18.90 -10.91 -10.53
C VAL A 189 17.64 -11.19 -9.73
N SER A 190 16.79 -10.17 -9.59
CA SER A 190 15.50 -10.25 -8.92
C SER A 190 14.38 -9.80 -9.85
N LEU A 191 13.21 -10.41 -9.69
CA LEU A 191 12.02 -10.08 -10.46
C LEU A 191 10.97 -9.43 -9.58
N TYR A 192 10.37 -8.36 -10.07
CA TYR A 192 9.29 -7.64 -9.42
C TYR A 192 8.10 -7.55 -10.37
N LYS A 193 6.90 -7.44 -9.80
CA LYS A 193 5.68 -7.15 -10.56
C LYS A 193 5.55 -5.63 -10.74
N LYS A 194 5.18 -5.17 -11.94
CA LYS A 194 4.64 -3.81 -12.14
C LYS A 194 3.30 -3.66 -11.40
N GLN A 195 3.23 -2.70 -10.48
CA GLN A 195 1.97 -2.29 -9.87
C GLN A 195 1.43 -1.10 -10.66
N ARG A 196 0.20 -1.23 -11.18
CA ARG A 196 -0.49 -0.22 -11.99
C ARG A 196 -1.71 0.33 -11.23
N PRO A 197 -2.12 1.58 -11.46
CA PRO A 197 -3.39 2.11 -10.92
C PRO A 197 -4.58 1.44 -11.62
N GLU A 198 -5.79 1.59 -11.07
CA GLU A 198 -6.99 1.14 -11.76
C GLU A 198 -7.28 1.99 -13.00
N LEU A 199 -8.03 1.43 -13.95
CA LEU A 199 -8.31 2.08 -15.24
C LEU A 199 -9.09 3.37 -14.99
N ASN A 200 -8.50 4.52 -15.37
CA ASN A 200 -8.99 5.90 -15.17
C ASN A 200 -8.76 6.51 -13.77
N GLU A 201 -7.99 5.86 -12.88
CA GLU A 201 -7.55 6.49 -11.64
C GLU A 201 -6.15 7.11 -11.81
N LEU A 202 -5.99 8.36 -11.35
CA LEU A 202 -4.66 8.90 -11.11
C LEU A 202 -4.00 8.07 -10.00
N PRO A 203 -2.65 7.91 -9.99
CA PRO A 203 -1.98 7.27 -8.88
C PRO A 203 -2.32 8.03 -7.58
N THR A 204 -3.14 7.44 -6.72
CA THR A 204 -3.46 8.06 -5.43
C THR A 204 -2.50 7.53 -4.36
N LYS A 205 -1.93 8.43 -3.55
CA LYS A 205 -1.44 8.05 -2.23
C LYS A 205 -2.67 8.05 -1.34
N LYS A 206 -3.21 6.87 -0.99
CA LYS A 206 -4.21 6.82 0.09
C LYS A 206 -3.53 7.34 1.34
N THR A 207 -3.96 8.50 1.80
CA THR A 207 -3.55 9.12 3.06
C THR A 207 -4.02 8.29 4.24
#